data_AF-A0A3N5K7T9-F1
#
_entry.id   AF-A0A3N5K7T9-F1
#
_cell.length_a   1.000
_cell.length_b   1.000
_cell.length_c   1.000
_cell.angle_alpha   90.00
_cell.angle_beta   90.00
_cell.angle_gamma   90.00
#
_symmetry.space_group_name_H-M   'P 1'
#
loop_
_entity.id
_entity.type
_entity.pdbx_description
1 polymer ?
#
loop_
_entity_poly.entity_id
_entity_poly.type
_entity_poly.pdbx_seq_one_letter_code
_entity_poly.pdbx_strand_id
1 'polypeptide(L)'
;MNYSVVAFILIIFVAQNVFAQEYTYIPDLKNQLIYGPLQLQDDSLPPIPKRRLLPENMSFMEKDLWGEDGVFRTMGLAAPLTPESRKRELTLRRTMLTAHQIGGFVTLSSMIMAVYFGQQVIDGKYGYRRNHSLFVTTTIISYSATGLLAVLSPPPVIRRNEISTTTIHKTLAWVHFAGMVLTPILGMSIGRHATTSQIAHFHQASGYITTAALAASLLVVTF
;
A
#
# COMPACT_ATOMS: atom_id res chain seq x y z
N MET A 1 -26.54 -5.21 0.83
CA MET A 1 -25.10 -5.05 0.54
C MET A 1 -24.36 -5.49 1.80
N ASN A 2 -23.52 -6.53 1.75
CA ASN A 2 -22.89 -7.09 2.95
C ASN A 2 -21.93 -6.06 3.56
N TYR A 3 -21.96 -5.88 4.89
CA TYR A 3 -21.12 -4.92 5.62
C TYR A 3 -19.61 -5.06 5.32
N SER A 4 -19.15 -6.28 5.04
CA SER A 4 -17.76 -6.57 4.64
C SER A 4 -17.36 -5.92 3.31
N VAL A 5 -18.31 -5.77 2.37
CA VAL A 5 -18.06 -5.16 1.05
C VAL A 5 -17.99 -3.63 1.18
N VAL A 6 -18.81 -3.05 2.05
CA VAL A 6 -18.80 -1.60 2.33
C VAL A 6 -17.50 -1.20 3.04
N ALA A 7 -17.07 -1.98 4.03
CA ALA A 7 -15.80 -1.77 4.70
C ALA A 7 -14.61 -1.90 3.74
N PHE A 8 -14.65 -2.88 2.83
CA PHE A 8 -13.62 -3.07 1.80
C PHE A 8 -13.57 -1.89 0.82
N ILE A 9 -14.71 -1.36 0.35
CA ILE A 9 -14.79 -0.18 -0.54
C ILE A 9 -14.28 1.10 0.15
N LEU A 10 -14.55 1.28 1.44
CA LEU A 10 -14.03 2.41 2.22
C LEU A 10 -12.51 2.35 2.38
N ILE A 11 -11.97 1.16 2.69
CA ILE A 11 -10.52 0.92 2.73
C ILE A 11 -9.91 1.19 1.35
N ILE A 12 -10.62 0.83 0.28
CA ILE A 12 -10.20 1.07 -1.10
C ILE A 12 -10.07 2.56 -1.40
N PHE A 13 -11.10 3.34 -1.08
CA PHE A 13 -11.11 4.79 -1.32
C PHE A 13 -9.97 5.49 -0.55
N VAL A 14 -9.73 5.09 0.70
CA VAL A 14 -8.64 5.62 1.51
C VAL A 14 -7.26 5.26 0.92
N ALA A 15 -7.06 4.01 0.48
CA ALA A 15 -5.80 3.58 -0.11
C ALA A 15 -5.48 4.32 -1.42
N GLN A 16 -6.46 4.52 -2.30
CA GLN A 16 -6.23 5.24 -3.57
C GLN A 16 -5.83 6.71 -3.36
N ASN A 17 -6.42 7.39 -2.38
CA ASN A 17 -6.06 8.78 -2.10
C ASN A 17 -4.63 8.92 -1.55
N VAL A 18 -4.11 7.90 -0.84
CA VAL A 18 -2.74 7.87 -0.33
C VAL A 18 -1.71 7.73 -1.45
N PHE A 19 -1.94 6.82 -2.40
CA PHE A 19 -0.95 6.50 -3.44
C PHE A 19 -0.92 7.52 -4.60
N ALA A 20 -1.99 8.30 -4.82
CA ALA A 20 -2.09 9.20 -5.99
C ALA A 20 -1.34 10.51 -5.81
N GLN A 21 -1.18 10.96 -4.56
CA GLN A 21 -0.60 12.26 -4.26
C GLN A 21 0.93 12.25 -4.18
N GLU A 22 1.57 11.09 -4.01
CA GLU A 22 3.04 11.01 -4.02
C GLU A 22 3.64 11.27 -5.42
N TYR A 23 2.87 11.09 -6.51
CA TYR A 23 3.35 11.33 -7.88
C TYR A 23 3.31 12.82 -8.28
N THR A 24 2.48 13.62 -7.63
CA THR A 24 2.27 15.04 -8.01
C THR A 24 3.36 15.99 -7.51
N TYR A 25 4.33 15.51 -6.75
CA TYR A 25 5.50 16.30 -6.33
C TYR A 25 6.71 15.99 -7.22
N ILE A 26 6.69 16.51 -8.45
CA ILE A 26 7.90 16.77 -9.23
C ILE A 26 8.33 18.19 -8.86
N PRO A 27 9.44 18.39 -8.13
CA PRO A 27 9.95 19.74 -7.93
C PRO A 27 10.26 20.32 -9.30
N ASP A 28 9.74 21.51 -9.57
CA ASP A 28 10.10 22.30 -10.75
C ASP A 28 11.64 22.46 -10.76
N LEU A 29 12.31 21.73 -11.66
CA LEU A 29 13.76 21.61 -11.72
C LEU A 29 14.46 22.94 -12.04
N LYS A 30 13.70 24.02 -12.25
CA LYS A 30 14.22 25.33 -12.66
C LYS A 30 14.74 26.23 -11.54
N ASN A 31 14.42 25.97 -10.27
CA ASN A 31 14.78 26.89 -9.18
C ASN A 31 15.97 26.48 -8.29
N GLN A 32 16.70 25.41 -8.63
CA GLN A 32 17.89 24.99 -7.85
C GLN A 32 19.24 25.50 -8.37
N LEU A 33 19.27 26.37 -9.40
CA LEU A 33 20.52 26.92 -9.95
C LEU A 33 20.86 28.35 -9.53
N ILE A 34 20.19 28.94 -8.53
CA ILE A 34 20.54 30.28 -8.03
C ILE A 34 21.30 30.15 -6.71
N TYR A 35 22.59 29.79 -6.80
CA TYR A 35 23.55 30.19 -5.78
C TYR A 35 24.02 31.61 -6.14
N GLY A 36 23.53 32.59 -5.38
CA GLY A 36 23.99 33.99 -5.45
C GLY A 36 25.46 34.13 -4.97
N PRO A 37 26.10 35.29 -5.23
CA PRO A 37 27.52 35.48 -4.99
C PRO A 37 27.88 35.36 -3.51
N LEU A 38 29.00 34.67 -3.24
CA LEU A 38 29.61 34.45 -1.93
C LEU A 38 29.77 35.77 -1.15
N GLN A 39 28.88 36.01 -0.20
CA GLN A 39 29.13 36.96 0.89
C GLN A 39 29.97 36.26 1.95
N LEU A 40 31.09 36.89 2.32
CA LEU A 40 32.01 36.44 3.36
C LEU A 40 31.25 36.32 4.69
N GLN A 41 31.06 35.09 5.15
CA GLN A 41 30.30 34.75 6.34
C GLN A 41 31.20 34.93 7.58
N ASP A 42 30.72 35.75 8.51
CA ASP A 42 31.17 35.89 9.90
C ASP A 42 31.40 34.51 10.55
N ASP A 43 32.54 34.33 11.24
CA ASP A 43 33.03 33.09 11.89
C ASP A 43 32.20 32.65 13.12
N SER A 44 30.98 33.15 13.26
CA SER A 44 30.02 32.58 14.20
C SER A 44 29.56 31.21 13.66
N LEU A 45 29.80 30.16 14.46
CA LEU A 45 29.37 28.78 14.14
C LEU A 45 27.94 28.83 13.55
N PRO A 46 27.71 28.26 12.36
CA PRO A 46 26.38 28.28 11.77
C PRO A 46 25.41 27.67 12.79
N PRO A 47 24.23 28.28 13.01
CA PRO A 47 23.26 27.74 13.96
C PRO A 47 23.00 26.29 13.57
N ILE A 48 23.25 25.36 14.51
CA ILE A 48 23.08 23.92 14.28
C ILE A 48 21.67 23.74 13.68
N PRO A 49 21.54 23.29 12.42
CA PRO A 49 20.23 23.19 11.79
C PRO A 49 19.38 22.27 12.67
N LYS A 50 18.28 22.83 13.19
CA LYS A 50 17.36 22.12 14.08
C LYS A 50 16.88 20.88 13.33
N ARG A 51 17.38 19.70 13.72
CA ARG A 51 17.08 18.45 13.00
C ARG A 51 15.57 18.22 13.07
N ARG A 52 14.88 18.35 11.93
CA ARG A 52 13.44 18.12 11.84
C ARG A 52 13.14 16.67 12.23
N LEU A 53 12.11 16.47 13.05
CA LEU A 53 11.72 15.14 13.54
C LEU A 53 10.81 14.43 12.52
N LEU A 54 10.00 15.18 11.78
CA LEU A 54 9.16 14.70 10.69
C LEU A 54 9.76 15.08 9.33
N PRO A 55 9.52 14.28 8.27
CA PRO A 55 9.99 14.60 6.94
C PRO A 55 9.25 15.82 6.37
N GLU A 56 9.92 16.59 5.51
CA GLU A 56 9.35 17.81 4.90
C GLU A 56 8.16 17.51 4.00
N ASN A 57 8.22 16.40 3.25
CA ASN A 57 7.17 16.00 2.31
C ASN A 57 6.42 14.81 2.91
N MET A 58 5.35 15.03 3.66
CA MET A 58 4.42 13.96 4.08
C MET A 58 3.26 13.87 3.09
N SER A 59 2.74 12.66 2.85
CA SER A 59 1.42 12.54 2.21
C SER A 59 0.35 13.13 3.13
N PHE A 60 -0.79 13.50 2.55
CA PHE A 60 -1.95 13.97 3.30
C PHE A 60 -2.30 13.02 4.46
N MET A 61 -2.32 11.71 4.19
CA MET A 61 -2.71 10.73 5.20
C MET A 61 -1.67 10.55 6.30
N GLU A 62 -0.38 10.60 5.98
CA GLU A 62 0.66 10.59 7.01
C GLU A 62 0.64 11.88 7.85
N LYS A 63 0.33 13.03 7.24
CA LYS A 63 0.17 14.28 7.97
C LYS A 63 -1.04 14.22 8.90
N ASP A 64 -2.16 13.69 8.43
CA ASP A 64 -3.38 13.61 9.22
C ASP A 64 -3.28 12.57 10.34
N LEU A 65 -2.64 11.42 10.11
CA LEU A 65 -2.46 10.39 11.14
C LEU A 65 -1.29 10.69 12.09
N TRP A 66 -0.15 11.09 11.52
CA TRP A 66 1.16 11.16 12.17
C TRP A 66 1.84 12.54 12.07
N GLY A 67 1.15 13.62 11.69
CA GLY A 67 1.67 14.99 11.79
C GLY A 67 1.74 15.50 13.23
N GLU A 68 2.30 16.69 13.44
CA GLU A 68 2.46 17.28 14.78
C GLU A 68 1.13 17.30 15.58
N ASP A 69 0.04 17.67 14.91
CA ASP A 69 -1.34 17.64 15.42
C ASP A 69 -2.18 16.45 14.87
N GLY A 70 -1.50 15.40 14.40
CA GLY A 70 -2.14 14.26 13.77
C GLY A 70 -3.04 13.48 14.74
N VAL A 71 -4.03 12.78 14.19
CA VAL A 71 -5.06 12.02 14.91
C VAL A 71 -4.48 11.13 16.00
N PHE A 72 -3.38 10.41 15.72
CA PHE A 72 -2.80 9.53 16.72
C PHE A 72 -2.20 10.27 17.91
N ARG A 73 -1.64 11.48 17.72
CA ARG A 73 -1.15 12.30 18.84
C ARG A 73 -2.30 12.91 19.61
N THR A 74 -3.29 13.45 18.91
CA THR A 74 -4.48 14.07 19.51
C THR A 74 -5.30 13.06 20.34
N MET A 75 -5.36 11.80 19.91
CA MET A 75 -6.03 10.72 20.65
C MET A 75 -5.15 10.05 21.72
N GLY A 76 -3.90 10.47 21.90
CA GLY A 76 -2.97 9.86 22.86
C GLY A 76 -2.44 8.48 22.47
N LEU A 77 -2.63 8.06 21.21
CA LEU A 77 -2.08 6.81 20.65
C LEU A 77 -0.60 6.95 20.25
N ALA A 78 -0.14 8.18 20.02
CA ALA A 78 1.26 8.53 19.79
C ALA A 78 1.71 9.57 20.83
N ALA A 79 2.94 9.43 21.32
CA ALA A 79 3.52 10.36 22.29
C ALA A 79 3.80 11.74 21.63
N PRO A 80 3.93 12.81 22.44
CA PRO A 80 4.37 14.11 21.94
C PRO A 80 5.67 14.02 21.13
N LEU A 81 5.79 14.85 20.10
CA LEU A 81 6.88 14.76 19.14
C LEU A 81 8.22 15.19 19.79
N THR A 82 9.05 14.21 20.10
CA THR A 82 10.39 14.36 20.69
C THR A 82 11.37 13.44 19.94
N PRO A 83 12.69 13.65 20.03
CA PRO A 83 13.66 12.74 19.43
C PRO A 83 13.48 11.29 19.89
N GLU A 84 13.11 11.09 21.15
CA GLU A 84 12.91 9.76 21.72
C GLU A 84 11.62 9.10 21.24
N SER A 85 10.49 9.82 21.24
CA SER A 85 9.23 9.28 20.69
C SER A 85 9.37 9.01 19.19
N ARG A 86 10.10 9.86 18.48
CA ARG A 86 10.38 9.65 17.05
C ARG A 86 11.19 8.38 16.80
N LYS A 87 12.17 8.07 17.65
CA LYS A 87 12.90 6.78 17.57
C LYS A 87 11.95 5.58 17.74
N ARG A 88 10.99 5.67 18.67
CA ARG A 88 9.97 4.63 18.88
C ARG A 88 9.03 4.47 17.69
N GLU A 89 8.59 5.58 17.09
CA GLU A 89 7.79 5.57 15.85
C GLU A 89 8.55 4.90 14.69
N LEU A 90 9.85 5.16 14.56
CA LEU A 90 10.65 4.51 13.50
C LEU A 90 10.83 3.02 13.73
N THR A 91 10.95 2.57 14.99
CA THR A 91 10.92 1.15 15.33
C THR A 91 9.57 0.54 14.97
N LEU A 92 8.46 1.20 15.33
CA LEU A 92 7.10 0.77 14.97
C LEU A 92 6.93 0.67 13.45
N ARG A 93 7.39 1.68 12.69
CA ARG A 93 7.37 1.66 11.22
C ARG A 93 8.07 0.42 10.69
N ARG A 94 9.28 0.10 11.19
CA ARG A 94 10.01 -1.10 10.77
C ARG A 94 9.22 -2.36 11.05
N THR A 95 8.67 -2.52 12.27
CA THR A 95 7.83 -3.66 12.63
C THR A 95 6.61 -3.79 11.72
N MET A 96 5.89 -2.70 11.47
CA MET A 96 4.70 -2.70 10.60
C MET A 96 5.05 -3.06 9.15
N LEU A 97 6.15 -2.53 8.61
CA LEU A 97 6.57 -2.83 7.24
C LEU A 97 7.14 -4.24 7.09
N THR A 98 7.82 -4.79 8.11
CA THR A 98 8.20 -6.21 8.13
C THR A 98 6.96 -7.10 8.17
N ALA A 99 5.96 -6.77 8.99
CA ALA A 99 4.69 -7.48 9.02
C ALA A 99 3.93 -7.37 7.68
N HIS A 100 3.95 -6.20 7.03
CA HIS A 100 3.40 -6.00 5.68
C HIS A 100 4.06 -6.94 4.67
N GLN A 101 5.39 -7.06 4.69
CA GLN A 101 6.14 -7.94 3.80
C GLN A 101 5.79 -9.41 4.02
N ILE A 102 5.79 -9.87 5.28
CA ILE A 102 5.43 -11.26 5.64
C ILE A 102 3.99 -11.55 5.22
N GLY A 103 3.05 -10.65 5.56
CA GLY A 103 1.66 -10.80 5.18
C GLY A 103 1.45 -10.74 3.67
N GLY A 104 2.31 -10.03 2.93
CA GLY A 104 2.33 -10.02 1.47
C GLY A 104 2.55 -11.41 0.89
N PHE A 105 3.51 -12.17 1.42
CA PHE A 105 3.75 -13.57 1.01
C PHE A 105 2.59 -14.50 1.39
N VAL A 106 1.97 -14.29 2.56
CA VAL A 106 0.76 -15.03 2.96
C VAL A 106 -0.39 -14.75 1.99
N THR A 107 -0.56 -13.50 1.60
CA THR A 107 -1.57 -13.07 0.64
C THR A 107 -1.33 -13.69 -0.73
N LEU A 108 -0.09 -13.62 -1.24
CA LEU A 108 0.29 -14.21 -2.52
C LEU A 108 0.04 -15.73 -2.54
N SER A 109 0.45 -16.42 -1.48
CA SER A 109 0.23 -17.87 -1.34
C SER A 109 -1.27 -18.20 -1.39
N SER A 110 -2.08 -17.42 -0.68
CA SER A 110 -3.55 -17.58 -0.68
C SER A 110 -4.14 -17.30 -2.07
N MET A 111 -3.63 -16.28 -2.78
CA MET A 111 -4.08 -15.95 -4.13
C MET A 111 -3.76 -17.06 -5.13
N ILE A 112 -2.57 -17.64 -5.07
CA ILE A 112 -2.17 -18.77 -5.92
C ILE A 112 -3.13 -19.94 -5.71
N MET A 113 -3.47 -20.26 -4.45
CA MET A 113 -4.44 -21.33 -4.15
C MET A 113 -5.86 -20.97 -4.60
N ALA A 114 -6.29 -19.72 -4.45
CA ALA A 114 -7.58 -19.24 -4.94
C ALA A 114 -7.68 -19.40 -6.47
N VAL A 115 -6.65 -18.98 -7.20
CA VAL A 115 -6.55 -19.13 -8.65
C VAL A 115 -6.52 -20.60 -9.06
N TYR A 116 -5.71 -21.43 -8.39
CA TYR A 116 -5.62 -22.86 -8.65
C TYR A 116 -6.99 -23.55 -8.53
N PHE A 117 -7.68 -23.37 -7.39
CA PHE A 117 -8.99 -23.98 -7.21
C PHE A 117 -10.07 -23.34 -8.08
N GLY A 118 -9.94 -22.05 -8.42
CA GLY A 118 -10.80 -21.38 -9.40
C GLY A 118 -10.69 -22.04 -10.77
N GLN A 119 -9.47 -22.35 -11.21
CA GLN A 119 -9.23 -23.09 -12.44
C GLN A 119 -9.86 -24.48 -12.41
N GLN A 120 -9.69 -25.23 -11.31
CA GLN A 120 -10.34 -26.55 -11.18
C GLN A 120 -11.87 -26.47 -11.32
N VAL A 121 -12.49 -25.42 -10.79
CA VAL A 121 -13.95 -25.18 -10.92
C VAL A 121 -14.34 -24.85 -12.37
N ILE A 122 -13.53 -24.06 -13.09
CA ILE A 122 -13.73 -23.76 -14.52
C ILE A 122 -13.60 -25.05 -15.35
N ASP A 123 -12.66 -25.94 -14.99
CA ASP A 123 -12.43 -27.23 -15.65
C ASP A 123 -13.50 -28.29 -15.30
N GLY A 124 -14.60 -27.90 -14.64
CA GLY A 124 -15.74 -28.77 -14.32
C GLY A 124 -15.61 -29.54 -13.00
N LYS A 125 -14.52 -29.39 -12.23
CA LYS A 125 -14.34 -30.03 -10.92
C LYS A 125 -14.98 -29.20 -9.82
N TYR A 126 -16.31 -29.11 -9.84
CA TYR A 126 -17.10 -28.24 -8.94
C TYR A 126 -16.91 -28.53 -7.44
N GLY A 127 -16.41 -29.71 -7.05
CA GLY A 127 -16.06 -30.03 -5.66
C GLY A 127 -15.03 -29.07 -5.02
N TYR A 128 -14.23 -28.38 -5.84
CA TYR A 128 -13.24 -27.40 -5.37
C TYR A 128 -13.81 -26.01 -5.09
N ARG A 129 -15.11 -25.77 -5.31
CA ARG A 129 -15.74 -24.45 -5.09
C ARG A 129 -15.57 -23.93 -3.67
N ARG A 130 -15.68 -24.81 -2.67
CA ARG A 130 -15.46 -24.45 -1.26
C ARG A 130 -14.01 -24.03 -1.01
N ASN A 131 -13.04 -24.73 -1.61
CA ASN A 131 -11.62 -24.39 -1.48
C ASN A 131 -11.32 -23.04 -2.15
N HIS A 132 -11.83 -22.81 -3.37
CA HIS A 132 -11.73 -21.51 -4.03
C HIS A 132 -12.27 -20.38 -3.13
N SER A 133 -13.49 -20.53 -2.61
CA SER A 133 -14.11 -19.53 -1.73
C SER A 133 -13.33 -19.30 -0.42
N LEU A 134 -12.76 -20.36 0.16
CA LEU A 134 -11.92 -20.27 1.35
C LEU A 134 -10.69 -19.40 1.07
N PHE A 135 -9.95 -19.72 0.01
CA PHE A 135 -8.72 -18.99 -0.31
C PHE A 135 -9.00 -17.56 -0.80
N VAL A 136 -10.11 -17.31 -1.51
CA VAL A 136 -10.57 -15.93 -1.81
C VAL A 136 -10.79 -15.14 -0.52
N THR A 137 -11.45 -15.73 0.46
CA THR A 137 -11.71 -15.07 1.75
C THR A 137 -10.41 -14.79 2.50
N THR A 138 -9.52 -15.78 2.58
CA THR A 138 -8.19 -15.62 3.20
C THR A 138 -7.38 -14.53 2.50
N THR A 139 -7.38 -14.50 1.16
CA THR A 139 -6.74 -13.44 0.35
C THR A 139 -7.29 -12.07 0.69
N ILE A 140 -8.61 -11.87 0.74
CA ILE A 140 -9.21 -10.56 1.04
C ILE A 140 -8.80 -10.08 2.44
N ILE A 141 -8.86 -10.97 3.43
CA ILE A 141 -8.50 -10.65 4.82
C ILE A 141 -7.01 -10.28 4.93
N SER A 142 -6.13 -11.15 4.42
CA SER A 142 -4.67 -10.94 4.48
C SER A 142 -4.23 -9.72 3.67
N TYR A 143 -4.80 -9.49 2.49
CA TYR A 143 -4.52 -8.29 1.68
C TYR A 143 -4.98 -7.01 2.38
N SER A 144 -6.15 -7.02 3.00
CA SER A 144 -6.65 -5.85 3.74
C SER A 144 -5.77 -5.55 4.94
N ALA A 145 -5.39 -6.58 5.71
CA ALA A 145 -4.50 -6.43 6.86
C ALA A 145 -3.13 -5.88 6.46
N THR A 146 -2.55 -6.38 5.36
CA THR A 146 -1.25 -5.88 4.85
C THR A 146 -1.36 -4.45 4.34
N GLY A 147 -2.43 -4.09 3.61
CA GLY A 147 -2.69 -2.71 3.19
C GLY A 147 -2.77 -1.75 4.38
N LEU A 148 -3.48 -2.14 5.45
CA LEU A 148 -3.56 -1.35 6.68
C LEU A 148 -2.20 -1.17 7.35
N LEU A 149 -1.36 -2.20 7.40
CA LEU A 149 0.00 -2.08 7.94
C LEU A 149 0.86 -1.06 7.17
N ALA A 150 0.65 -0.93 5.85
CA ALA A 150 1.34 0.08 5.06
C ALA A 150 0.78 1.50 5.33
N VAL A 151 -0.55 1.67 5.25
CA VAL A 151 -1.22 2.98 5.38
C VAL A 151 -1.06 3.57 6.78
N LEU A 152 -1.17 2.74 7.82
CA LEU A 152 -1.09 3.20 9.20
C LEU A 152 0.36 3.39 9.69
N SER A 153 1.37 3.05 8.88
CA SER A 153 2.77 3.11 9.31
C SER A 153 3.25 4.57 9.54
N PRO A 154 4.01 4.85 10.62
CA PRO A 154 4.59 6.18 10.85
C PRO A 154 5.46 6.61 9.68
N PRO A 155 5.52 7.89 9.28
CA PRO A 155 6.25 8.34 8.09
C PRO A 155 7.76 8.05 8.19
N PRO A 156 8.50 7.93 7.06
CA PRO A 156 9.95 7.73 7.07
C PRO A 156 10.70 8.99 7.57
N VAL A 157 12.02 8.88 7.83
CA VAL A 157 12.85 10.04 8.22
C VAL A 157 13.17 10.92 7.02
N ILE A 158 13.49 10.31 5.88
CA ILE A 158 13.92 10.98 4.65
C ILE A 158 13.13 10.36 3.51
N ARG A 159 12.62 11.19 2.58
CA ARG A 159 12.19 10.73 1.26
C ARG A 159 13.25 11.10 0.24
N ARG A 160 13.60 10.12 -0.59
CA ARG A 160 14.44 10.33 -1.77
C ARG A 160 13.50 10.33 -2.98
N ASN A 161 13.70 11.26 -3.90
CA ASN A 161 12.88 11.41 -5.11
C ASN A 161 13.47 10.65 -6.31
N GLU A 162 14.14 9.53 -6.06
CA GLU A 162 14.79 8.71 -7.09
C GLU A 162 13.93 7.49 -7.45
N ILE A 163 14.07 7.00 -8.69
CA ILE A 163 13.46 5.73 -9.09
C ILE A 163 14.15 4.63 -8.29
N SER A 164 13.40 4.02 -7.37
CA SER A 164 13.86 2.95 -6.49
C SER A 164 12.96 1.74 -6.65
N THR A 165 13.38 0.61 -6.08
CA THR A 165 12.54 -0.59 -5.95
C THR A 165 11.21 -0.28 -5.24
N THR A 166 11.22 0.63 -4.27
CA THR A 166 10.01 1.13 -3.60
C THR A 166 9.10 1.90 -4.56
N THR A 167 9.66 2.72 -5.45
CA THR A 167 8.88 3.44 -6.48
C THR A 167 8.20 2.46 -7.43
N ILE A 168 8.92 1.43 -7.90
CA ILE A 168 8.36 0.39 -8.77
C ILE A 168 7.26 -0.40 -8.04
N HIS A 169 7.48 -0.76 -6.78
CA HIS A 169 6.47 -1.42 -5.94
C HIS A 169 5.18 -0.60 -5.84
N LYS A 170 5.28 0.72 -5.59
CA LYS A 170 4.11 1.60 -5.52
C LYS A 170 3.35 1.68 -6.85
N THR A 171 4.06 1.66 -7.98
CA THR A 171 3.43 1.57 -9.30
C THR A 171 2.69 0.24 -9.48
N LEU A 172 3.32 -0.88 -9.13
CA LEU A 172 2.68 -2.20 -9.16
C LEU A 172 1.53 -2.31 -8.14
N ALA A 173 1.61 -1.54 -7.04
CA ALA A 173 0.58 -1.48 -6.02
C ALA A 173 -0.75 -1.02 -6.57
N TRP A 174 -0.74 -0.02 -7.47
CA TRP A 174 -1.94 0.40 -8.18
C TRP A 174 -2.58 -0.72 -9.01
N VAL A 175 -1.75 -1.49 -9.72
CA VAL A 175 -2.22 -2.57 -10.60
C VAL A 175 -2.82 -3.70 -9.78
N HIS A 176 -2.08 -4.22 -8.79
CA HIS A 176 -2.58 -5.32 -7.99
C HIS A 176 -3.75 -4.89 -7.10
N PHE A 177 -3.78 -3.64 -6.63
CA PHE A 177 -4.92 -3.12 -5.88
C PHE A 177 -6.18 -3.06 -6.75
N ALA A 178 -6.10 -2.49 -7.96
CA ALA A 178 -7.23 -2.44 -8.88
C ALA A 178 -7.77 -3.85 -9.18
N GLY A 179 -6.87 -4.81 -9.38
CA GLY A 179 -7.20 -6.22 -9.56
C GLY A 179 -7.87 -6.87 -8.34
N MET A 180 -7.45 -6.51 -7.12
CA MET A 180 -8.05 -6.96 -5.86
C MET A 180 -9.47 -6.40 -5.62
N VAL A 181 -9.83 -5.31 -6.29
CA VAL A 181 -11.22 -4.80 -6.33
C VAL A 181 -12.02 -5.47 -7.42
N LEU A 182 -11.48 -5.51 -8.64
CA LEU A 182 -12.19 -5.97 -9.83
C LEU A 182 -12.47 -7.48 -9.78
N THR A 183 -11.50 -8.29 -9.36
CA THR A 183 -11.62 -9.76 -9.41
C THR A 183 -12.79 -10.28 -8.56
N PRO A 184 -13.00 -9.86 -7.29
CA PRO A 184 -14.17 -10.27 -6.52
C PRO A 184 -15.50 -9.79 -7.09
N ILE A 185 -15.54 -8.58 -7.69
CA ILE A 185 -16.75 -8.06 -8.34
C ILE A 185 -17.16 -8.95 -9.53
N LEU A 186 -16.18 -9.29 -10.39
CA LEU A 186 -16.39 -10.23 -11.49
C LEU A 186 -16.80 -11.63 -10.99
N GLY A 187 -16.23 -12.08 -9.88
CA GLY A 187 -16.60 -13.36 -9.26
C GLY A 187 -18.05 -13.38 -8.78
N MET A 188 -18.53 -12.29 -8.18
CA MET A 188 -19.91 -12.15 -7.73
C MET A 188 -20.91 -12.09 -8.88
N SER A 189 -20.55 -11.48 -10.03
CA SER A 189 -21.45 -11.38 -11.19
C SER A 189 -21.66 -12.71 -11.90
N ILE A 190 -20.66 -13.61 -11.91
CA ILE A 190 -20.80 -15.00 -12.41
C ILE A 190 -21.90 -15.74 -11.64
N GLY A 191 -22.00 -15.53 -10.32
CA GLY A 191 -23.02 -16.17 -9.49
C GLY A 191 -24.44 -15.67 -9.75
N ARG A 192 -24.62 -14.53 -10.44
CA ARG A 192 -25.91 -13.84 -10.61
C ARG A 192 -26.51 -13.94 -12.02
N HIS A 193 -25.71 -14.17 -13.06
CA HIS A 193 -26.17 -14.24 -14.44
C HIS A 193 -25.72 -15.52 -15.14
N ALA A 194 -26.67 -16.25 -15.73
CA ALA A 194 -26.48 -17.52 -16.45
C ALA A 194 -25.80 -17.39 -17.83
N THR A 195 -25.19 -16.25 -18.15
CA THR A 195 -24.32 -16.05 -19.33
C THR A 195 -22.88 -16.31 -18.92
N THR A 196 -22.58 -17.59 -18.67
CA THR A 196 -21.59 -18.05 -17.71
C THR A 196 -20.15 -18.13 -18.23
N SER A 197 -19.88 -17.88 -19.52
CA SER A 197 -18.54 -18.06 -20.11
C SER A 197 -17.70 -16.77 -20.14
N GLN A 198 -18.19 -15.68 -20.74
CA GLN A 198 -17.37 -14.47 -20.94
C GLN A 198 -16.95 -13.81 -19.63
N ILE A 199 -17.87 -13.65 -18.67
CA ILE A 199 -17.56 -13.09 -17.35
C ILE A 199 -16.58 -14.00 -16.59
N ALA A 200 -16.71 -15.32 -16.73
CA ALA A 200 -15.78 -16.27 -16.13
C ALA A 200 -14.36 -16.12 -16.69
N HIS A 201 -14.22 -15.92 -18.00
CA HIS A 201 -12.94 -15.62 -18.62
C HIS A 201 -12.35 -14.29 -18.14
N PHE A 202 -13.15 -13.23 -18.02
CA PHE A 202 -12.68 -11.95 -17.46
C PHE A 202 -12.26 -12.07 -16.00
N HIS A 203 -13.04 -12.78 -15.17
CA HIS A 203 -12.69 -13.04 -13.77
C HIS A 203 -11.37 -13.82 -13.66
N GLN A 204 -11.21 -14.86 -14.48
CA GLN A 204 -10.01 -15.69 -14.54
C GLN A 204 -8.78 -14.88 -14.98
N ALA A 205 -8.88 -14.13 -16.08
CA ALA A 205 -7.81 -13.27 -16.56
C ALA A 205 -7.42 -12.21 -15.53
N SER A 206 -8.42 -11.56 -14.91
CA SER A 206 -8.22 -10.62 -13.81
C SER A 206 -7.49 -11.26 -12.64
N GLY A 207 -7.88 -12.47 -12.23
CA GLY A 207 -7.22 -13.23 -11.17
C GLY A 207 -5.75 -13.53 -11.47
N TYR A 208 -5.43 -13.97 -12.69
CA TYR A 208 -4.06 -14.23 -13.13
C TYR A 208 -3.20 -12.95 -13.14
N ILE A 209 -3.70 -11.89 -13.77
CA ILE A 209 -2.99 -10.61 -13.88
C ILE A 209 -2.74 -10.01 -12.49
N THR A 210 -3.75 -10.03 -11.60
CA THR A 210 -3.62 -9.51 -10.23
C THR A 210 -2.58 -10.30 -9.44
N THR A 211 -2.60 -11.63 -9.55
CA THR A 211 -1.63 -12.51 -8.86
C THR A 211 -0.21 -12.25 -9.36
N ALA A 212 -0.03 -12.13 -10.68
CA ALA A 212 1.27 -11.83 -11.28
C ALA A 212 1.77 -10.43 -10.88
N ALA A 213 0.91 -9.42 -10.87
CA ALA A 213 1.25 -8.07 -10.43
C ALA A 213 1.68 -8.04 -8.95
N LEU A 214 0.96 -8.75 -8.06
CA LEU A 214 1.36 -8.88 -6.66
C LEU A 214 2.70 -9.62 -6.50
N ALA A 215 2.89 -10.72 -7.24
CA ALA A 215 4.14 -11.48 -7.21
C ALA A 215 5.33 -10.62 -7.66
N ALA A 216 5.21 -9.90 -8.78
CA ALA A 216 6.22 -8.96 -9.25
C ALA A 216 6.49 -7.85 -8.21
N SER A 217 5.43 -7.34 -7.59
CA SER A 217 5.52 -6.31 -6.54
C SER A 217 6.32 -6.77 -5.32
N LEU A 218 6.17 -8.04 -4.91
CA LEU A 218 6.95 -8.62 -3.82
C LEU A 218 8.41 -8.85 -4.25
N LEU A 219 8.65 -9.40 -5.44
CA LEU A 219 10.00 -9.66 -5.94
C LEU A 219 10.85 -8.39 -5.95
N VAL A 220 10.30 -7.29 -6.46
CA VAL A 220 11.04 -6.02 -6.56
C VAL A 220 11.45 -5.45 -5.20
N VAL A 221 10.68 -5.67 -4.13
CA VAL A 221 11.00 -5.13 -2.78
C VAL A 221 11.93 -6.05 -1.99
N THR A 222 12.13 -7.28 -2.44
CA THR A 222 12.97 -8.26 -1.73
C THR A 222 14.45 -8.15 -2.11
N PHE A 223 14.81 -7.36 -3.15
CA PHE A 223 16.17 -7.20 -3.68
C PHE A 223 16.54 -5.72 -3.88
#